data_AF-A0A922WJJ9-F1
#
_entry.id   AF-A0A922WJJ9-F1
#
_cell.length_a   1.000
_cell.length_b   1.000
_cell.length_c   1.000
_cell.angle_alpha   90.00
_cell.angle_beta   90.00
_cell.angle_gamma   90.00
#
_symmetry.space_group_name_H-M   'P 1'
#
loop_
_entity.id
_entity.type
_entity.pdbx_description
1 polymer ?
#
loop_
_entity_poly.entity_id
_entity_poly.type
_entity_poly.pdbx_seq_one_letter_code
_entity_poly.pdbx_strand_id
1 'polypeptide(L)'
;MPEQPTRPQILCVAFDAFGTVVEPIEPIAATYHRSGAKHGSRFTREEVGQRFRSAYRQCLTGLATSQDMEISFWRGAVATVFEDLTTLQQLDACFQELWCHFSQPAAWR
;
A
#
# COMPACT_ATOMS: atom_id res chain seq x y z
N MET A 1 -35.64 32.76 29.63
CA MET A 1 -34.78 31.55 29.53
C MET A 1 -34.07 31.65 28.20
N PRO A 2 -32.73 31.75 28.13
CA PRO A 2 -32.06 31.78 26.85
C PRO A 2 -32.17 30.39 26.20
N GLU A 3 -32.67 30.34 24.96
CA GLU A 3 -32.65 29.11 24.16
C GLU A 3 -31.20 28.65 24.00
N GLN A 4 -30.89 27.45 24.49
CA GLN A 4 -29.61 26.83 24.20
C GLN A 4 -29.58 26.44 22.73
N PRO A 5 -28.51 26.76 21.98
CA PRO A 5 -28.44 26.38 20.58
C PRO A 5 -28.49 24.85 20.45
N THR A 6 -29.44 24.36 19.67
CA THR A 6 -29.59 22.95 19.33
C THR A 6 -28.31 22.49 18.63
N ARG A 7 -27.62 21.50 19.20
CA ARG A 7 -26.43 20.93 18.55
C ARG A 7 -26.85 20.34 17.21
N PRO A 8 -26.08 20.59 16.13
CA PRO A 8 -26.39 20.02 14.82
C PRO A 8 -26.42 18.50 14.90
N GLN A 9 -27.44 17.89 14.29
CA GLN A 9 -27.57 16.45 14.21
C GLN A 9 -26.58 15.90 13.18
N ILE A 10 -25.61 15.11 13.63
CA ILE A 10 -24.64 14.45 12.75
C ILE A 10 -25.31 13.23 12.11
N LEU A 11 -25.33 13.18 10.77
CA LEU A 11 -25.95 12.09 10.00
C LEU A 11 -24.93 11.05 9.51
N CYS A 12 -23.70 11.47 9.25
CA CYS A 12 -22.64 10.61 8.72
C CYS A 12 -21.28 11.08 9.24
N VAL A 13 -20.41 10.11 9.53
CA VAL A 13 -19.00 10.33 9.81
C VAL A 13 -18.19 9.43 8.88
N ALA A 14 -17.38 10.03 8.04
CA ALA A 14 -16.43 9.32 7.20
C ALA A 14 -15.08 9.24 7.91
N PHE A 15 -14.48 8.05 7.94
CA PHE A 15 -13.15 7.84 8.49
C PHE A 15 -12.18 7.61 7.34
N ASP A 16 -11.00 8.20 7.46
CA ASP A 16 -9.83 7.69 6.75
C ASP A 16 -9.52 6.27 7.26
N ALA A 17 -8.93 5.43 6.41
CA ALA A 17 -8.66 4.03 6.76
C ALA A 17 -7.25 3.86 7.34
N PHE A 18 -6.21 4.18 6.56
CA PHE A 18 -4.84 3.79 6.88
C PHE A 18 -4.20 4.72 7.92
N GLY A 19 -3.80 4.17 9.08
CA GLY A 19 -3.29 4.95 10.22
C GLY A 19 -4.39 5.63 11.04
N THR A 20 -5.65 5.42 10.69
CA THR A 20 -6.82 5.91 11.43
C THR A 20 -7.65 4.74 11.98
N VAL A 21 -8.05 3.82 11.09
CA VAL A 21 -8.86 2.63 11.44
C VAL A 21 -8.03 1.35 11.37
N VAL A 22 -7.09 1.26 10.42
CA VAL A 22 -6.25 0.05 10.23
C VAL A 22 -4.77 0.40 10.07
N GLU A 23 -3.92 -0.48 10.57
CA GLU A 23 -2.47 -0.45 10.38
C GLU A 23 -1.97 -1.82 9.93
N PRO A 24 -0.89 -1.89 9.13
CA PRO A 24 -0.29 -3.18 8.80
C PRO A 24 0.36 -3.80 10.05
N ILE A 25 0.16 -5.10 10.26
CA ILE A 25 0.74 -5.82 11.41
C ILE A 25 2.28 -5.81 11.34
N GLU A 26 2.81 -5.98 10.15
CA GLU A 26 4.24 -5.90 9.88
C GLU A 26 4.56 -4.59 9.14
N PRO A 27 5.70 -3.92 9.43
CA PRO A 27 6.09 -2.75 8.66
C PRO A 27 6.15 -3.05 7.16
N ILE A 28 5.54 -2.21 6.32
CA ILE A 28 5.46 -2.41 4.86
C ILE A 28 6.83 -2.74 4.25
N ALA A 29 7.88 -2.02 4.65
CA ALA A 29 9.24 -2.26 4.16
C ALA A 29 9.77 -3.67 4.49
N ALA A 30 9.39 -4.25 5.64
CA ALA A 30 9.78 -5.61 6.00
C ALA A 30 9.04 -6.66 5.15
N THR A 31 7.73 -6.49 4.95
CA THR A 31 6.92 -7.35 4.06
C THR A 31 7.44 -7.32 2.63
N TYR A 32 7.70 -6.13 2.08
CA TYR A 32 8.29 -5.96 0.75
C TYR A 32 9.67 -6.62 0.68
N HIS A 33 10.56 -6.34 1.62
CA HIS A 33 11.91 -6.91 1.64
C HIS A 33 11.90 -8.44 1.65
N ARG A 34 11.04 -9.06 2.48
CA ARG A 34 10.90 -10.52 2.52
C ARG A 34 10.41 -11.09 1.18
N SER A 35 9.41 -10.46 0.57
CA SER A 35 8.90 -10.89 -0.74
C SER A 35 9.96 -10.74 -1.82
N GLY A 36 10.58 -9.56 -1.94
CA GLY A 36 11.63 -9.30 -2.92
C GLY A 36 12.81 -10.28 -2.80
N ALA A 37 13.30 -10.52 -1.58
CA ALA A 37 14.40 -11.47 -1.34
C ALA A 37 14.06 -12.89 -1.80
N LYS A 38 12.83 -13.35 -1.58
CA LYS A 38 12.35 -14.66 -2.03
C LYS A 38 12.34 -14.81 -3.56
N HIS A 39 12.12 -13.70 -4.28
CA HIS A 39 12.09 -13.67 -5.75
C HIS A 39 13.43 -13.26 -6.39
N GLY A 40 14.47 -13.03 -5.58
CA GLY A 40 15.85 -12.81 -6.04
C GLY A 40 16.37 -11.38 -5.91
N SER A 41 15.62 -10.46 -5.31
CA SER A 41 16.10 -9.10 -5.04
C SER A 41 17.19 -9.12 -3.96
N ARG A 42 18.15 -8.21 -4.10
CA ARG A 42 19.31 -8.05 -3.23
C ARG A 42 19.28 -6.75 -2.43
N PHE A 43 18.25 -5.94 -2.60
CA PHE A 43 18.11 -4.71 -1.82
C PHE A 43 17.90 -5.01 -0.35
N THR A 44 18.54 -4.20 0.49
CA THR A 44 18.32 -4.17 1.93
C THR A 44 16.91 -3.67 2.25
N ARG A 45 16.42 -3.97 3.46
CA ARG A 45 15.12 -3.49 3.95
C ARG A 45 15.03 -1.96 3.91
N GLU A 46 16.12 -1.26 4.23
CA GLU A 46 16.21 0.19 4.22
C GLU A 46 16.06 0.74 2.80
N GLU A 47 16.77 0.16 1.83
CA GLU A 47 16.67 0.53 0.40
C GLU A 47 15.25 0.29 -0.12
N VAL A 48 14.66 -0.89 0.16
CA VAL A 48 13.28 -1.20 -0.20
C VAL A 48 12.31 -0.17 0.36
N GLY A 49 12.46 0.20 1.64
CA GLY A 49 11.62 1.21 2.28
C GLY A 49 11.77 2.61 1.67
N GLN A 50 12.99 2.99 1.25
CA GLN A 50 13.24 4.26 0.55
C GLN A 50 12.60 4.27 -0.84
N ARG A 51 12.82 3.20 -1.62
CA ARG A 51 12.27 3.03 -2.97
C ARG A 51 10.74 3.00 -2.95
N PHE A 52 10.14 2.28 -1.99
CA PHE A 52 8.68 2.26 -1.83
C PHE A 52 8.10 3.65 -1.63
N ARG A 53 8.69 4.45 -0.71
CA ARG A 53 8.25 5.83 -0.46
C ARG A 53 8.42 6.75 -1.66
N SER A 54 9.39 6.47 -2.54
CA SER A 54 9.59 7.22 -3.78
C SER A 54 8.53 6.84 -4.81
N ALA A 55 8.35 5.54 -5.07
CA ALA A 55 7.36 5.00 -5.99
C ALA A 55 5.93 5.42 -5.61
N TYR A 56 5.56 5.26 -4.34
CA TYR A 56 4.23 5.63 -3.85
C TYR A 56 3.92 7.12 -4.09
N ARG A 57 4.89 8.01 -3.84
CA ARG A 57 4.71 9.46 -4.04
C ARG A 57 4.59 9.85 -5.51
N GLN A 58 5.29 9.17 -6.39
CA GLN A 58 5.26 9.46 -7.84
C GLN A 58 3.92 9.10 -8.48
N CYS A 59 3.19 8.15 -7.89
CA CYS A 59 1.97 7.61 -8.50
C CYS A 59 0.66 8.23 -7.94
N LEU A 60 0.70 9.05 -6.89
CA LEU A 60 -0.47 9.76 -6.35
C LEU A 60 -1.01 10.79 -7.35
N THR A 61 -1.94 10.38 -8.23
CA THR A 61 -2.58 11.27 -9.21
C THR A 61 -4.09 11.01 -9.29
N GLY A 62 -4.90 12.05 -9.13
CA GLY A 62 -6.35 12.00 -9.29
C GLY A 62 -7.12 11.31 -8.15
N LEU A 63 -8.46 11.35 -8.24
CA LEU A 63 -9.40 10.69 -7.31
C LEU A 63 -10.19 9.56 -7.98
N ALA A 64 -10.08 9.42 -9.31
CA ALA A 64 -10.74 8.35 -10.05
C ALA A 64 -9.92 7.08 -9.94
N THR A 65 -10.57 5.99 -9.51
CA THR A 65 -9.92 4.68 -9.40
C THR A 65 -10.84 3.57 -9.95
N SER A 66 -10.22 2.50 -10.44
CA SER A 66 -10.85 1.24 -10.81
C SER A 66 -9.93 0.10 -10.41
N GLN A 67 -10.45 -1.13 -10.33
CA GLN A 67 -9.63 -2.28 -9.99
C GLN A 67 -8.42 -2.45 -10.93
N ASP A 68 -8.61 -2.25 -12.23
CA ASP A 68 -7.54 -2.36 -13.22
C ASP A 68 -6.50 -1.24 -13.08
N MET A 69 -6.95 -0.03 -12.70
CA MET A 69 -6.05 1.10 -12.42
C MET A 69 -5.21 0.82 -11.17
N GLU A 70 -5.82 0.31 -10.09
CA GLU A 70 -5.10 -0.07 -8.87
C GLU A 70 -4.08 -1.18 -9.13
N ILE A 71 -4.47 -2.24 -9.84
CA ILE A 71 -3.55 -3.32 -10.19
C ILE A 71 -2.37 -2.78 -11.01
N SER A 72 -2.62 -1.95 -12.01
CA SER A 72 -1.58 -1.35 -12.84
C SER A 72 -0.65 -0.43 -12.04
N PHE A 73 -1.24 0.38 -11.15
CA PHE A 73 -0.53 1.26 -10.22
C PHE A 73 0.43 0.46 -9.33
N TRP A 74 -0.08 -0.59 -8.67
CA TRP A 74 0.71 -1.36 -7.71
C TRP A 74 1.76 -2.25 -8.39
N ARG A 75 1.48 -2.76 -9.61
CA ARG A 75 2.50 -3.44 -10.43
C ARG A 75 3.64 -2.50 -10.79
N GLY A 76 3.31 -1.26 -11.20
CA GLY A 76 4.31 -0.23 -11.49
C GLY A 76 5.17 0.09 -10.27
N ALA A 77 4.55 0.28 -9.10
CA ALA A 77 5.27 0.52 -7.86
C ALA A 77 6.22 -0.64 -7.49
N VAL A 78 5.77 -1.89 -7.60
CA VAL A 78 6.62 -3.08 -7.34
C VAL A 78 7.80 -3.14 -8.31
N ALA A 79 7.59 -2.84 -9.59
CA ALA A 79 8.67 -2.79 -10.58
C ALA A 79 9.70 -1.69 -10.29
N THR A 80 9.26 -0.52 -9.82
CA THR A 80 10.16 0.56 -9.39
C THR A 80 10.94 0.19 -8.12
N VAL A 81 10.30 -0.50 -7.17
CA VAL A 81 10.96 -0.93 -5.93
C VAL A 81 12.01 -2.01 -6.20
N PHE A 82 11.71 -2.96 -7.09
CA PHE A 82 12.55 -4.11 -7.38
C PHE A 82 13.08 -4.09 -8.81
N GLU A 83 13.76 -3.00 -9.18
CA GLU A 83 14.40 -2.86 -10.50
C GLU A 83 15.48 -3.94 -10.77
N ASP A 84 15.93 -4.63 -9.72
CA ASP A 84 16.92 -5.71 -9.78
C ASP A 84 16.30 -7.08 -10.10
N LEU A 85 14.97 -7.19 -10.12
CA LEU A 85 14.25 -8.36 -10.64
C LEU A 85 14.12 -8.22 -12.16
N THR A 86 15.05 -8.83 -12.89
CA THR A 86 15.22 -8.59 -14.34
C THR A 86 14.26 -9.36 -15.24
N THR A 87 13.55 -10.36 -14.71
CA THR A 87 12.56 -11.12 -15.48
C THR A 87 11.14 -10.71 -15.10
N LEU A 88 10.26 -10.66 -16.10
CA LEU A 88 8.82 -10.43 -15.89
C LEU A 88 8.22 -11.47 -14.95
N GLN A 89 8.70 -12.71 -15.00
CA GLN A 89 8.21 -13.78 -14.13
C GLN A 89 8.51 -13.50 -12.65
N GLN A 90 9.72 -13.04 -12.31
CA GLN A 90 10.09 -12.69 -10.93
C GLN A 90 9.28 -11.50 -10.42
N LEU A 91 9.14 -10.46 -11.25
CA LEU A 91 8.35 -9.28 -10.92
C LEU A 91 6.88 -9.63 -10.69
N ASP A 92 6.28 -10.42 -11.58
CA ASP A 92 4.88 -10.81 -11.48
C ASP A 92 4.63 -11.72 -10.28
N ALA A 93 5.53 -12.66 -10.00
CA ALA A 93 5.43 -13.50 -8.81
C ALA A 93 5.55 -12.68 -7.51
N CYS A 94 6.49 -11.73 -7.46
CA CYS A 94 6.66 -10.83 -6.32
C CYS A 94 5.43 -9.93 -6.10
N PHE A 95 4.90 -9.34 -7.19
CA PHE A 95 3.68 -8.55 -7.16
C PHE A 95 2.50 -9.38 -6.65
N GLN A 96 2.26 -10.56 -7.20
CA GLN A 96 1.13 -11.42 -6.80
C GLN A 96 1.21 -11.83 -5.33
N GLU A 97 2.41 -12.13 -4.83
CA GLU A 97 2.62 -12.44 -3.42
C GLU A 97 2.26 -11.25 -2.51
N LEU A 98 2.72 -10.04 -2.86
CA LEU A 98 2.42 -8.83 -2.10
C LEU A 98 0.92 -8.47 -2.17
N TRP A 99 0.34 -8.55 -3.37
CA TRP A 99 -1.08 -8.28 -3.60
C TRP A 99 -1.96 -9.23 -2.77
N CYS A 100 -1.66 -10.52 -2.82
CA CYS A 100 -2.35 -11.53 -2.04
C CYS A 100 -2.22 -11.24 -0.54
N HIS A 101 -0.99 -10.97 -0.04
CA HIS A 101 -0.76 -10.67 1.37
C HIS A 101 -1.61 -9.50 1.87
N PHE A 102 -1.57 -8.34 1.19
CA PHE A 102 -2.31 -7.15 1.63
C PHE A 102 -3.82 -7.24 1.37
N SER A 103 -4.29 -8.19 0.56
CA SER A 103 -5.73 -8.48 0.42
C SER A 103 -6.31 -9.29 1.59
N GLN A 104 -5.47 -9.90 2.42
CA GLN A 104 -5.94 -10.68 3.57
C GLN A 104 -6.18 -9.78 4.79
N PRO A 105 -7.31 -9.91 5.50
CA PRO A 105 -7.55 -9.18 6.75
C PRO A 105 -6.44 -9.42 7.79
N ALA A 106 -5.81 -10.61 7.77
CA ALA A 106 -4.72 -10.97 8.67
C ALA A 106 -3.43 -10.17 8.45
N ALA A 107 -3.30 -9.35 7.40
CA ALA A 107 -2.20 -8.41 7.24
C ALA A 107 -2.41 -7.11 8.03
N TRP A 108 -3.61 -6.89 8.58
CA TRP A 108 -4.06 -5.62 9.15
C TRP A 108 -4.52 -5.81 10.61
N ARG A 109 -4.36 -4.77 11.42
CA ARG A 109 -4.87 -4.67 12.79
C ARG A 109 -5.53 -3.33 13.04
#